data_AF-A0A2J6XAE1-F1
#
_entry.id   AF-A0A2J6XAE1-F1
#
_cell.length_a   1.000
_cell.length_b   1.000
_cell.length_c   1.000
_cell.angle_alpha   90.00
_cell.angle_beta   90.00
_cell.angle_gamma   90.00
#
_symmetry.space_group_name_H-M   'P 1'
#
loop_
_entity.id
_entity.type
_entity.pdbx_description
1 polymer ?
#
loop_
_entity_poly.entity_id
_entity_poly.type
_entity_poly.pdbx_seq_one_letter_code
_entity_poly.pdbx_strand_id
1 'polypeptide(L)'
;MPQTIAFYDRVDHALHDDSLQTALHRATTRFIGNRAGAIGALCDPDRLRDQARAIRAYALAHLDELLPQLAANVEARGGHVCWASDGEEARRYIVELARARGVRSIVKSKSMASEEIHLNEALEHAGFEVVETDLGEYIIQLAGETPSHIIAPAIHKTREQVSELFQQHLGMLPTNEVPP
;
A
#
# COMPACT_ATOMS: atom_id res chain seq x y z
N MET A 1 30.81 -5.61 2.97
CA MET A 1 30.60 -6.32 1.68
C MET A 1 29.93 -5.34 0.73
N PRO A 2 30.35 -5.22 -0.54
CA PRO A 2 30.08 -4.03 -1.36
C PRO A 2 28.66 -4.06 -1.91
N GLN A 3 27.72 -3.34 -1.27
CA GLN A 3 26.40 -3.08 -1.85
C GLN A 3 26.46 -2.21 -3.12
N THR A 4 27.58 -1.53 -3.35
CA THR A 4 27.74 -0.54 -4.42
C THR A 4 27.78 -1.18 -5.82
N ILE A 5 28.44 -2.34 -5.99
CA ILE A 5 28.49 -3.04 -7.30
C ILE A 5 27.07 -3.50 -7.67
N ALA A 6 26.38 -4.16 -6.74
CA ALA A 6 25.01 -4.63 -6.94
C ALA A 6 23.99 -3.50 -7.19
N PHE A 7 24.23 -2.28 -6.68
CA PHE A 7 23.37 -1.14 -6.98
C PHE A 7 23.55 -0.67 -8.42
N TYR A 8 24.79 -0.46 -8.87
CA TYR A 8 25.05 0.00 -10.23
C TYR A 8 24.63 -1.02 -11.28
N ASP A 9 24.79 -2.32 -11.02
CA ASP A 9 24.31 -3.38 -11.91
C ASP A 9 22.77 -3.35 -12.03
N ARG A 10 22.05 -3.13 -10.93
CA ARG A 10 20.58 -2.98 -10.97
C ARG A 10 20.15 -1.73 -11.72
N VAL A 11 20.89 -0.63 -11.54
CA VAL A 11 20.63 0.61 -12.29
C VAL A 11 20.85 0.37 -13.78
N ASP A 12 21.95 -0.25 -14.16
CA ASP A 12 22.28 -0.53 -15.56
C ASP A 12 21.22 -1.44 -16.19
N HIS A 13 20.81 -2.50 -15.51
CA HIS A 13 19.73 -3.37 -15.97
C HIS A 13 18.41 -2.61 -16.13
N ALA A 14 18.02 -1.79 -15.14
CA ALA A 14 16.79 -1.01 -15.20
C ALA A 14 16.80 0.05 -16.33
N LEU A 15 17.97 0.64 -16.61
CA LEU A 15 18.16 1.59 -17.71
C LEU A 15 18.12 0.94 -19.08
N HIS A 16 18.30 -0.39 -19.18
CA HIS A 16 18.21 -1.14 -20.44
C HIS A 16 16.94 -1.99 -20.55
N ASP A 17 16.01 -1.88 -19.59
CA ASP A 17 14.72 -2.58 -19.62
C ASP A 17 13.66 -1.71 -20.34
N ASP A 18 13.48 -1.96 -21.64
CA ASP A 18 12.50 -1.25 -22.48
C ASP A 18 11.05 -1.39 -21.98
N SER A 19 10.72 -2.53 -21.37
CA SER A 19 9.38 -2.79 -20.83
C SER A 19 9.12 -1.92 -19.61
N LEU A 20 10.09 -1.89 -18.68
CA LEU A 20 10.05 -1.03 -17.50
C LEU A 20 9.96 0.45 -17.88
N GLN A 21 10.78 0.91 -18.82
CA GLN A 21 10.74 2.29 -19.31
C GLN A 21 9.36 2.64 -19.89
N THR A 22 8.81 1.74 -20.72
CA THR A 22 7.49 1.93 -21.33
C THR A 22 6.39 2.00 -20.27
N ALA A 23 6.42 1.10 -19.29
CA ALA A 23 5.45 1.05 -18.20
C ALA A 23 5.48 2.36 -17.39
N LEU A 24 6.67 2.77 -16.93
CA LEU A 24 6.84 3.99 -16.13
C LEU A 24 6.46 5.25 -16.90
N HIS A 25 6.86 5.37 -18.17
CA HIS A 25 6.54 6.54 -18.99
C HIS A 25 5.03 6.70 -19.19
N ARG A 26 4.33 5.61 -19.56
CA ARG A 26 2.87 5.62 -19.75
C ARG A 26 2.14 5.93 -18.46
N ALA A 27 2.52 5.26 -17.38
CA ALA A 27 1.84 5.42 -16.10
C ALA A 27 2.03 6.83 -15.53
N THR A 28 3.25 7.36 -15.57
CA THR A 28 3.56 8.71 -15.06
C THR A 28 2.84 9.79 -15.89
N THR A 29 2.86 9.68 -17.21
CA THR A 29 2.16 10.63 -18.11
C THR A 29 0.66 10.65 -17.82
N ARG A 30 0.03 9.47 -17.72
CA ARG A 30 -1.39 9.34 -17.39
C ARG A 30 -1.70 9.90 -16.00
N PHE A 31 -0.86 9.59 -15.00
CA PHE A 31 -1.05 10.04 -13.63
C PHE A 31 -1.02 11.58 -13.53
N ILE A 32 -0.03 12.21 -14.16
CA ILE A 32 0.09 13.69 -14.20
C ILE A 32 -1.12 14.30 -14.91
N GLY A 33 -1.52 13.75 -16.06
CA GLY A 33 -2.68 14.25 -16.82
C GLY A 33 -3.99 14.15 -16.03
N ASN A 34 -4.27 12.98 -15.45
CA ASN A 34 -5.47 12.76 -14.62
C ASN A 34 -5.49 13.68 -13.41
N ARG A 35 -4.34 13.85 -12.73
CA ARG A 35 -4.21 14.76 -11.60
C ARG A 35 -4.48 16.21 -12.02
N ALA A 36 -3.91 16.65 -13.13
CA ALA A 36 -4.14 18.00 -13.65
C ALA A 36 -5.61 18.23 -13.99
N GLY A 37 -6.27 17.26 -14.64
CA GLY A 37 -7.70 17.31 -14.93
C GLY A 37 -8.57 17.37 -13.67
N ALA A 38 -8.29 16.50 -12.68
CA ALA A 38 -9.03 16.48 -11.42
C ALA A 38 -8.87 17.79 -10.63
N ILE A 39 -7.65 18.35 -10.58
CA ILE A 39 -7.38 19.64 -9.94
C ILE A 39 -8.08 20.78 -10.69
N GLY A 40 -8.04 20.77 -12.03
CA GLY A 40 -8.68 21.79 -12.86
C GLY A 40 -10.21 21.78 -12.79
N ALA A 41 -10.81 20.65 -12.40
CA ALA A 41 -12.26 20.55 -12.18
C ALA A 41 -12.72 21.18 -10.84
N LEU A 42 -11.79 21.54 -9.94
CA LEU A 42 -12.12 22.18 -8.67
C LEU A 42 -12.30 23.70 -8.86
N CYS A 43 -13.27 24.27 -8.15
CA CYS A 43 -13.55 25.71 -8.22
C CYS A 43 -12.40 26.58 -7.67
N ASP A 44 -11.72 26.13 -6.61
CA ASP A 44 -10.57 26.83 -6.00
C ASP A 44 -9.57 25.82 -5.41
N PRO A 45 -8.70 25.22 -6.25
CA PRO A 45 -7.81 24.15 -5.83
C PRO A 45 -6.72 24.60 -4.85
N ASP A 46 -6.28 25.86 -4.93
CA ASP A 46 -5.22 26.37 -4.06
C ASP A 46 -5.75 26.63 -2.64
N ARG A 47 -6.93 27.23 -2.51
CA ARG A 47 -7.58 27.37 -1.20
C ARG A 47 -7.86 26.03 -0.54
N LEU A 48 -8.33 25.05 -1.30
CA LEU A 48 -8.55 23.68 -0.80
C LEU A 48 -7.24 23.04 -0.30
N ARG A 49 -6.13 23.26 -1.03
CA ARG A 49 -4.81 22.78 -0.61
C ARG A 49 -4.36 23.42 0.69
N ASP A 50 -4.52 24.73 0.83
CA ASP A 50 -4.15 25.46 2.05
C ASP A 50 -5.01 25.04 3.24
N GLN A 51 -6.31 24.82 3.03
CA GLN A 51 -7.21 24.28 4.05
C GLN A 51 -6.79 22.87 4.49
N ALA A 52 -6.51 21.97 3.56
CA ALA A 52 -6.03 20.63 3.89
C ALA A 52 -4.70 20.66 4.65
N ARG A 53 -3.79 21.57 4.26
CA ARG A 53 -2.52 21.80 4.97
C ARG A 53 -2.76 22.29 6.40
N ALA A 54 -3.65 23.25 6.59
CA ALA A 54 -3.98 23.80 7.89
C ALA A 54 -4.61 22.73 8.82
N ILE A 55 -5.54 21.93 8.30
CA ILE A 55 -6.15 20.81 9.04
C ILE A 55 -5.09 19.80 9.47
N ARG A 56 -4.19 19.41 8.56
CA ARG A 56 -3.10 18.48 8.88
C ARG A 56 -2.17 19.06 9.95
N ALA A 57 -1.79 20.32 9.83
CA ALA A 57 -0.92 20.99 10.80
C ALA A 57 -1.58 21.07 12.18
N TYR A 58 -2.86 21.41 12.23
CA TYR A 58 -3.64 21.40 13.47
C TYR A 58 -3.67 20.00 14.09
N ALA A 59 -4.00 18.97 13.29
CA ALA A 59 -4.11 17.61 13.79
C ALA A 59 -2.79 17.09 14.40
N LEU A 60 -1.66 17.39 13.74
CA LEU A 60 -0.34 17.01 14.25
C LEU A 60 0.06 17.76 15.53
N ALA A 61 -0.41 19.01 15.71
CA ALA A 61 -0.12 19.81 16.89
C ALA A 61 -0.98 19.46 18.12
N HIS A 62 -2.08 18.73 17.94
CA HIS A 62 -3.05 18.41 19.00
C HIS A 62 -3.32 16.89 19.07
N LEU A 63 -2.29 16.07 18.82
CA LEU A 63 -2.43 14.61 18.84
C LEU A 63 -2.84 14.09 20.22
N ASP A 64 -2.37 14.73 21.29
CA ASP A 64 -2.71 14.43 22.68
C ASP A 64 -4.21 14.56 22.97
N GLU A 65 -4.91 15.46 22.29
CA GLU A 65 -6.37 15.62 22.40
C GLU A 65 -7.13 14.73 21.40
N LEU A 66 -6.65 14.70 20.15
CA LEU A 66 -7.37 14.05 19.05
C LEU A 66 -7.29 12.52 19.08
N LEU A 67 -6.18 11.95 19.57
CA LEU A 67 -6.00 10.50 19.67
C LEU A 67 -6.94 9.88 20.71
N PRO A 68 -7.08 10.39 21.95
CA PRO A 68 -8.11 9.93 22.88
C PRO A 68 -9.52 10.11 22.35
N GLN A 69 -9.80 11.23 21.68
CA GLN A 69 -11.12 11.48 21.08
C GLN A 69 -11.45 10.47 19.97
N LEU A 70 -10.49 10.12 19.12
CA LEU A 70 -10.63 9.05 18.12
C LEU A 70 -10.89 7.71 18.81
N ALA A 71 -10.09 7.37 19.83
CA ALA A 71 -10.23 6.10 20.51
C ALA A 71 -11.60 5.93 21.17
N ALA A 72 -12.05 6.93 21.92
CA ALA A 72 -13.38 6.94 22.52
C ALA A 72 -14.49 6.80 21.46
N ASN A 73 -14.33 7.43 20.29
CA ASN A 73 -15.30 7.33 19.19
C ASN A 73 -15.33 5.94 18.53
N VAL A 74 -14.19 5.25 18.46
CA VAL A 74 -14.08 3.87 17.95
C VAL A 74 -14.69 2.90 18.95
N GLU A 75 -14.34 3.03 20.22
CA GLU A 75 -14.86 2.19 21.31
C GLU A 75 -16.37 2.34 21.50
N ALA A 76 -16.89 3.56 21.41
CA ALA A 76 -18.34 3.83 21.46
C ALA A 76 -19.12 3.15 20.31
N ARG A 77 -18.44 2.80 19.22
CA ARG A 77 -19.03 2.07 18.07
C ARG A 77 -18.75 0.56 18.12
N GLY A 78 -18.23 0.05 19.24
CA GLY A 78 -17.91 -1.36 19.43
C GLY A 78 -16.57 -1.78 18.83
N GLY A 79 -15.74 -0.84 18.38
CA GLY A 79 -14.37 -1.11 18.03
C GLY A 79 -13.49 -1.30 19.27
N HIS A 80 -12.28 -1.80 19.08
CA HIS A 80 -11.26 -1.91 20.13
C HIS A 80 -10.00 -1.20 19.70
N VAL A 81 -9.44 -0.36 20.57
CA VAL A 81 -8.20 0.35 20.32
C VAL A 81 -7.07 -0.27 21.11
N CYS A 82 -6.00 -0.63 20.42
CA CYS A 82 -4.75 -1.03 21.03
C CYS A 82 -3.75 0.13 20.89
N TRP A 83 -3.17 0.53 22.01
CA TRP A 83 -2.03 1.45 22.04
C TRP A 83 -0.76 0.62 22.05
N ALA A 84 0.07 0.78 21.04
CA ALA A 84 1.36 0.14 20.93
C ALA A 84 2.46 1.21 20.85
N SER A 85 3.53 0.98 21.60
CA SER A 85 4.69 1.88 21.72
C SER A 85 5.61 1.80 20.50
N ASP A 86 5.60 0.65 19.81
CA ASP A 86 6.38 0.37 18.62
C ASP A 86 5.69 -0.67 17.71
N GLY A 87 6.33 -0.96 16.57
CA GLY A 87 5.83 -1.93 15.60
C GLY A 87 5.86 -3.38 16.09
N GLU A 88 6.76 -3.74 17.02
CA GLU A 88 6.82 -5.10 17.57
C GLU A 88 5.62 -5.37 18.47
N GLU A 89 5.31 -4.45 19.37
CA GLU A 89 4.14 -4.51 20.24
C GLU A 89 2.84 -4.57 19.43
N ALA A 90 2.73 -3.76 18.38
CA ALA A 90 1.58 -3.78 17.47
C ALA A 90 1.42 -5.15 16.77
N ARG A 91 2.50 -5.68 16.18
CA ARG A 91 2.48 -7.01 15.53
C ARG A 91 2.08 -8.11 16.52
N ARG A 92 2.69 -8.13 17.71
CA ARG A 92 2.42 -9.13 18.76
C ARG A 92 0.95 -9.11 19.15
N TYR A 93 0.40 -7.93 19.44
CA TYR A 93 -1.01 -7.79 19.79
C TYR A 93 -1.95 -8.35 18.71
N ILE A 94 -1.71 -7.99 17.44
CA ILE A 94 -2.57 -8.42 16.33
C ILE A 94 -2.49 -9.94 16.14
N VAL A 95 -1.29 -10.52 16.20
CA VAL A 95 -1.08 -11.98 16.11
C VAL A 95 -1.79 -12.71 17.25
N GLU A 96 -1.62 -12.25 18.48
CA GLU A 96 -2.25 -12.86 19.66
C GLU A 96 -3.78 -12.75 19.60
N LEU A 97 -4.31 -11.60 19.18
CA LEU A 97 -5.74 -11.39 18.98
C LEU A 97 -6.30 -12.34 17.91
N ALA A 98 -5.63 -12.47 16.76
CA ALA A 98 -6.03 -13.37 15.70
C ALA A 98 -6.04 -14.84 16.17
N ARG A 99 -5.01 -15.26 16.94
CA ARG A 99 -4.94 -16.61 17.53
C ARG A 99 -6.06 -16.86 18.53
N ALA A 100 -6.27 -15.92 19.46
CA ALA A 100 -7.30 -16.03 20.48
C ALA A 100 -8.72 -16.12 19.89
N ARG A 101 -8.93 -15.51 18.72
CA ARG A 101 -10.19 -15.54 17.98
C ARG A 101 -10.32 -16.73 17.02
N GLY A 102 -9.31 -17.60 16.92
CA GLY A 102 -9.31 -18.74 16.00
C GLY A 102 -9.37 -18.32 14.52
N VAL A 103 -8.82 -17.15 14.19
CA VAL A 103 -8.77 -16.63 12.83
C VAL A 103 -7.86 -17.52 11.98
N ARG A 104 -8.21 -17.71 10.70
CA ARG A 104 -7.38 -18.45 9.73
C ARG A 104 -6.91 -17.54 8.60
N SER A 105 -7.80 -16.67 8.15
CA SER A 105 -7.52 -15.70 7.09
C SER A 105 -7.77 -14.26 7.55
N ILE A 106 -6.92 -13.36 7.08
CA ILE A 106 -6.92 -11.94 7.39
C ILE A 106 -6.96 -11.18 6.08
N VAL A 107 -8.00 -10.38 5.91
CA VAL A 107 -8.14 -9.48 4.77
C VAL A 107 -7.88 -8.06 5.26
N LYS A 108 -6.93 -7.35 4.66
CA LYS A 108 -6.58 -5.99 5.09
C LYS A 108 -6.53 -5.01 3.94
N SER A 109 -6.76 -3.74 4.26
CA SER A 109 -6.48 -2.63 3.35
C SER A 109 -5.00 -2.26 3.34
N LYS A 110 -4.55 -1.64 2.24
CA LYS A 110 -3.25 -0.98 2.16
C LYS A 110 -3.09 0.03 3.29
N SER A 111 -1.96 -0.02 3.97
CA SER A 111 -1.54 0.97 4.97
C SER A 111 -0.03 1.07 5.01
N MET A 112 0.52 2.26 4.77
CA MET A 112 1.97 2.47 4.89
C MET A 112 2.48 2.14 6.30
N ALA A 113 1.67 2.41 7.34
CA ALA A 113 2.03 2.08 8.70
C ALA A 113 2.13 0.55 8.92
N SER A 114 1.33 -0.27 8.22
CA SER A 114 1.46 -1.73 8.31
C SER A 114 2.70 -2.25 7.56
N GLU A 115 3.07 -1.60 6.45
CA GLU A 115 4.30 -1.93 5.70
C GLU A 115 5.56 -1.61 6.51
N GLU A 116 5.62 -0.43 7.13
CA GLU A 116 6.76 0.00 7.95
C GLU A 116 7.04 -0.95 9.12
N ILE A 117 6.01 -1.63 9.62
CA ILE A 117 6.13 -2.63 10.67
C ILE A 117 6.09 -4.07 10.15
N HIS A 118 6.21 -4.33 8.84
CA HIS A 118 6.25 -5.69 8.28
C HIS A 118 5.10 -6.59 8.79
N LEU A 119 3.88 -6.04 8.86
CA LEU A 119 2.76 -6.73 9.49
C LEU A 119 2.37 -8.02 8.74
N ASN A 120 2.40 -8.01 7.40
CA ASN A 120 2.07 -9.19 6.59
C ASN A 120 3.01 -10.35 6.90
N GLU A 121 4.32 -10.09 6.82
CA GLU A 121 5.34 -11.09 7.14
C GLU A 121 5.11 -11.69 8.53
N ALA A 122 4.82 -10.86 9.54
CA ALA A 122 4.59 -11.34 10.91
C ALA A 122 3.35 -12.24 11.04
N LEU A 123 2.27 -11.92 10.34
CA LEU A 123 1.04 -12.72 10.33
C LEU A 123 1.21 -14.02 9.54
N GLU A 124 1.88 -13.97 8.39
CA GLU A 124 2.20 -15.15 7.58
C GLU A 124 3.12 -16.12 8.33
N HIS A 125 4.18 -15.61 8.98
CA HIS A 125 5.05 -16.42 9.86
C HIS A 125 4.29 -17.03 11.05
N ALA A 126 3.24 -16.36 11.51
CA ALA A 126 2.38 -16.87 12.57
C ALA A 126 1.37 -17.93 12.10
N GLY A 127 1.29 -18.20 10.79
CA GLY A 127 0.46 -19.23 10.17
C GLY A 127 -0.88 -18.74 9.62
N PHE A 128 -1.07 -17.43 9.45
CA PHE A 128 -2.29 -16.88 8.88
C PHE A 128 -2.19 -16.70 7.37
N GLU A 129 -3.32 -16.90 6.67
CA GLU A 129 -3.45 -16.49 5.28
C GLU A 129 -3.78 -14.99 5.24
N VAL A 130 -2.88 -14.17 4.70
CA VAL A 130 -3.06 -12.72 4.63
C VAL A 130 -3.34 -12.30 3.18
N VAL A 131 -4.31 -11.42 2.96
CA VAL A 131 -4.66 -10.93 1.62
C VAL A 131 -4.91 -9.42 1.65
N GLU A 132 -4.25 -8.69 0.77
CA GLU A 132 -4.49 -7.27 0.53
C GLU A 132 -5.76 -7.03 -0.30
N THR A 133 -6.54 -6.03 0.07
CA THR A 133 -7.71 -5.60 -0.72
C THR A 133 -7.36 -4.59 -1.82
N ASP A 134 -6.23 -3.89 -1.70
CA ASP A 134 -5.75 -3.00 -2.76
C ASP A 134 -5.18 -3.87 -3.89
N LEU A 135 -5.72 -3.72 -5.10
CA LEU A 135 -5.30 -4.55 -6.23
C LEU A 135 -3.80 -4.40 -6.53
N GLY A 136 -3.27 -3.18 -6.37
CA GLY A 136 -1.85 -2.93 -6.60
C GLY A 136 -0.98 -3.67 -5.60
N GLU A 137 -1.32 -3.60 -4.30
CA GLU A 137 -0.61 -4.37 -3.27
C GLU A 137 -0.81 -5.87 -3.45
N TYR A 138 -2.00 -6.32 -3.85
CA TYR A 138 -2.24 -7.74 -4.10
C TYR A 138 -1.39 -8.28 -5.26
N ILE A 139 -1.23 -7.50 -6.34
CA ILE A 139 -0.31 -7.86 -7.44
C ILE A 139 1.13 -8.00 -6.92
N ILE A 140 1.58 -7.06 -6.09
CA ILE A 140 2.94 -7.09 -5.52
C ILE A 140 3.11 -8.27 -4.55
N GLN A 141 2.09 -8.56 -3.74
CA GLN A 141 2.05 -9.71 -2.84
C GLN A 141 2.17 -11.02 -3.61
N LEU A 142 1.39 -11.20 -4.68
CA LEU A 142 1.49 -12.40 -5.54
C LEU A 142 2.86 -12.52 -6.21
N ALA A 143 3.45 -11.39 -6.61
CA ALA A 143 4.77 -11.37 -7.23
C ALA A 143 5.92 -11.64 -6.23
N GLY A 144 5.66 -11.53 -4.91
CA GLY A 144 6.71 -11.63 -3.89
C GLY A 144 7.74 -10.50 -3.98
N GLU A 145 7.30 -9.32 -4.43
CA GLU A 145 8.15 -8.16 -4.67
C GLU A 145 7.86 -7.04 -3.65
N THR A 146 8.70 -5.99 -3.65
CA THR A 146 8.41 -4.76 -2.90
C THR A 146 7.72 -3.74 -3.81
N PRO A 147 6.82 -2.89 -3.27
CA PRO A 147 6.16 -1.86 -4.06
C PRO A 147 7.16 -0.82 -4.59
N SER A 148 7.02 -0.45 -5.86
CA SER A 148 7.90 0.52 -6.53
C SER A 148 7.53 1.99 -6.30
N HIS A 149 6.29 2.25 -5.88
CA HIS A 149 5.79 3.60 -5.67
C HIS A 149 4.71 3.63 -4.58
N ILE A 150 4.76 4.65 -3.72
CA ILE A 150 3.95 4.72 -2.50
C ILE A 150 2.43 4.67 -2.73
N ILE A 151 1.93 5.35 -3.76
CA ILE A 151 0.50 5.37 -4.13
C ILE A 151 0.15 4.46 -5.31
N ALA A 152 1.14 3.87 -5.98
CA ALA A 152 0.96 3.08 -7.20
C ALA A 152 1.92 1.88 -7.16
N PRO A 153 1.70 0.93 -6.24
CA PRO A 153 2.70 -0.07 -5.86
C PRO A 153 3.21 -0.89 -7.07
N ALA A 154 2.31 -1.30 -7.96
CA ALA A 154 2.59 -2.06 -9.18
C ALA A 154 2.83 -1.20 -10.44
N ILE A 155 3.21 0.08 -10.32
CA ILE A 155 3.39 0.99 -11.49
C ILE A 155 4.41 0.50 -12.52
N HIS A 156 5.35 -0.34 -12.10
CA HIS A 156 6.39 -0.91 -12.95
C HIS A 156 5.94 -2.17 -13.72
N LYS A 157 4.74 -2.71 -13.45
CA LYS A 157 4.22 -3.90 -14.13
C LYS A 157 3.28 -3.51 -15.27
N THR A 158 3.46 -4.17 -16.41
CA THR A 158 2.52 -4.08 -17.53
C THR A 158 1.27 -4.92 -17.28
N ARG A 159 0.18 -4.64 -18.02
CA ARG A 159 -1.04 -5.45 -17.92
C ARG A 159 -0.79 -6.90 -18.32
N GLU A 160 0.07 -7.12 -19.31
CA GLU A 160 0.45 -8.44 -19.80
C GLU A 160 1.18 -9.24 -18.71
N GLN A 161 2.14 -8.62 -18.00
CA GLN A 161 2.82 -9.22 -16.85
C GLN A 161 1.84 -9.54 -15.70
N VAL A 162 0.87 -8.66 -15.44
CA VAL A 162 -0.17 -8.92 -14.43
C VAL A 162 -1.07 -10.08 -14.85
N SER A 163 -1.44 -10.18 -16.13
CA SER A 163 -2.24 -11.31 -16.64
C SER A 163 -1.51 -12.63 -16.50
N GLU A 164 -0.21 -12.68 -16.79
CA GLU A 164 0.63 -13.88 -16.60
C GLU A 164 0.70 -14.27 -15.13
N LEU A 165 0.90 -13.29 -14.23
CA LEU A 165 0.92 -13.51 -12.79
C LEU A 165 -0.40 -14.08 -12.27
N PHE A 166 -1.53 -13.54 -12.70
CA PHE A 166 -2.85 -14.05 -12.31
C PHE A 166 -3.13 -15.43 -12.88
N GLN A 167 -2.66 -15.74 -14.09
CA GLN A 167 -2.74 -17.10 -14.62
C GLN A 167 -1.96 -18.09 -13.73
N GLN A 168 -0.73 -17.73 -13.36
CA GLN A 168 0.15 -18.59 -12.56
C GLN A 168 -0.39 -18.84 -11.15
N HIS A 169 -0.86 -17.79 -10.47
CA HIS A 169 -1.26 -17.88 -9.06
C HIS A 169 -2.75 -18.17 -8.86
N LEU A 170 -3.62 -17.74 -9.78
CA LEU A 170 -5.08 -17.81 -9.62
C LEU A 170 -5.74 -18.73 -10.64
N GLY A 171 -5.00 -19.29 -11.60
CA GLY A 171 -5.53 -20.18 -12.64
C GLY A 171 -6.48 -19.47 -13.61
N MET A 172 -6.43 -18.14 -13.69
CA MET A 172 -7.26 -17.34 -14.58
C MET A 172 -6.81 -17.48 -16.04
N LEU A 173 -7.75 -17.45 -16.98
CA LEU A 173 -7.40 -17.38 -18.40
C LEU A 173 -6.70 -16.04 -18.69
N PRO A 174 -5.63 -16.03 -19.51
CA PRO A 174 -4.98 -14.79 -19.92
C PRO A 174 -6.00 -13.84 -20.55
N THR A 175 -6.03 -12.61 -20.06
CA THR A 175 -6.89 -11.57 -20.60
C THR A 175 -6.20 -10.22 -20.57
N ASN A 176 -6.42 -9.47 -21.63
CA ASN A 176 -6.04 -8.07 -21.71
C ASN A 176 -7.24 -7.15 -21.46
N GLU A 177 -8.43 -7.70 -21.20
CA GLU A 177 -9.61 -6.91 -20.90
C GLU A 177 -9.58 -6.46 -19.44
N VAL A 178 -9.64 -5.14 -19.24
CA VAL A 178 -9.91 -4.58 -17.92
C VAL A 178 -11.44 -4.41 -17.85
N PRO A 179 -12.13 -5.05 -16.90
CA PRO A 179 -13.56 -4.84 -16.71
C PRO A 179 -13.87 -3.34 -16.57
N PRO A 180 -15.01 -2.88 -17.11
CA PRO A 180 -15.39 -1.47 -17.08
C PRO A 180 -15.52 -0.90 -15.66
#